data_AF-A0A0F9N6I9-F1
#
_entry.id   AF-A0A0F9N6I9-F1
#
_cell.length_a   1.000
_cell.length_b   1.000
_cell.length_c   1.000
_cell.angle_alpha   90.00
_cell.angle_beta   90.00
_cell.angle_gamma   90.00
#
_symmetry.space_group_name_H-M   'P 1'
#
loop_
_entity.id
_entity.type
_entity.pdbx_description
1 polymer ?
#
loop_
_entity_poly.entity_id
_entity_poly.type
_entity_poly.pdbx_seq_one_letter_code
_entity_poly.pdbx_strand_id
1 'polypeptide(L)'
;MELWEQQVESQPSLTLPWNETLIMPIGDIQYGAPGVDLDKLKRHMEWGMKQGAYFVGMGDYVDMASPSNRRAIQIAGFYDSTLDALGEIAMQHLDRVHDVFKGTEDRWLGIIEGHHYFEFEDGTTSDTILADRLCTPFLGTCSIVNLKFRDDMVKGRHTINCQMWVHHGQGSGATMAAPLNKLEKMMARFPSVDIFLLGHYSRKVGYPVDALVPIFGKHPRLKAKRRILACTGGFMKGYTVGSKRKGRAQGSYVEQGMLPPTNLGGILIKVRPVHTQDEDRLDMNVEL
;
A
#
# COMPACT_ATOMS: atom_id res chain seq x y z
N MET A 1 18.91 26.18 11.12
CA MET A 1 18.27 24.88 10.84
C MET A 1 19.28 23.84 11.22
N GLU A 2 19.00 23.07 12.27
CA GLU A 2 19.86 21.96 12.65
C GLU A 2 19.66 20.84 11.64
N LEU A 3 20.76 20.36 11.06
CA LEU A 3 20.75 19.17 10.23
C LEU A 3 20.85 17.98 11.16
N TRP A 4 19.81 17.14 11.16
CA TRP A 4 19.81 15.91 11.93
C TRP A 4 19.69 14.74 10.95
N GLU A 5 20.68 13.85 10.98
CA GLU A 5 20.72 12.65 10.17
C GLU A 5 20.32 11.45 11.03
N GLN A 6 19.35 10.68 10.55
CA GLN A 6 18.94 9.43 11.18
C GLN A 6 19.39 8.28 10.30
N GLN A 7 20.18 7.36 10.86
CA GLN A 7 20.44 6.09 10.20
C GLN A 7 19.14 5.28 10.18
N VAL A 8 18.76 4.80 9.00
CA VAL A 8 17.56 3.99 8.79
C VAL A 8 17.97 2.57 8.41
N GLU A 9 17.15 1.60 8.81
CA GLU A 9 17.28 0.24 8.30
C GLU A 9 16.99 0.23 6.80
N SER A 10 17.80 -0.50 6.04
CA SER A 10 17.67 -0.55 4.57
C SER A 10 17.84 -1.97 4.07
N GLN A 11 17.12 -2.28 3.01
CA GLN A 11 17.23 -3.52 2.26
C GLN A 11 17.86 -3.23 0.89
N PRO A 12 18.50 -4.21 0.23
CA PRO A 12 19.02 -4.03 -1.12
C PRO A 12 17.95 -3.52 -2.08
N SER A 13 18.31 -2.59 -2.96
CA SER A 13 17.38 -2.14 -4.01
C SER A 13 17.10 -3.27 -5.00
N LEU A 14 15.82 -3.45 -5.34
CA LEU A 14 15.43 -4.34 -6.42
C LEU A 14 15.92 -3.75 -7.74
N THR A 15 16.79 -4.49 -8.43
CA THR A 15 17.26 -4.11 -9.76
C THR A 15 16.36 -4.73 -10.81
N LEU A 16 15.73 -3.87 -11.61
CA LEU A 16 14.80 -4.23 -12.67
C LEU A 16 15.45 -3.98 -14.03
N PRO A 17 15.08 -4.78 -15.05
CA PRO A 17 15.55 -4.55 -16.41
C PRO A 17 14.97 -3.23 -16.94
N TRP A 18 15.56 -2.69 -18.02
CA TRP A 18 15.13 -1.43 -18.66
C TRP A 18 13.80 -1.59 -19.44
N ASN A 19 12.75 -1.99 -18.75
CA ASN A 19 11.47 -2.40 -19.28
C ASN A 19 10.35 -1.70 -18.50
N GLU A 20 9.13 -1.67 -19.05
CA GLU A 20 7.97 -1.30 -18.25
C GLU A 20 7.74 -2.31 -17.11
N THR A 21 7.56 -1.77 -15.90
CA THR A 21 7.20 -2.51 -14.70
C THR A 21 5.83 -2.08 -14.24
N LEU A 22 5.02 -3.08 -13.88
CA LEU A 22 3.68 -2.91 -13.32
C LEU A 22 3.75 -3.05 -11.80
N ILE A 23 3.13 -2.13 -11.09
CA ILE A 23 3.08 -2.13 -9.62
C ILE A 23 1.62 -2.05 -9.19
N MET A 24 1.21 -3.01 -8.37
CA MET A 24 -0.16 -3.14 -7.86
C MET A 24 -0.14 -3.07 -6.33
N PRO A 25 -0.48 -1.93 -5.74
CA PRO A 25 -0.60 -1.82 -4.29
C PRO A 25 -1.79 -2.61 -3.77
N ILE A 26 -1.61 -3.37 -2.69
CA ILE A 26 -2.63 -4.27 -2.12
C ILE A 26 -2.77 -3.99 -0.62
N GLY A 27 -3.97 -3.66 -0.16
CA GLY A 27 -4.28 -3.45 1.25
C GLY A 27 -5.77 -3.18 1.43
N ASP A 28 -6.17 -2.72 2.62
CA ASP A 28 -7.56 -2.38 2.94
C ASP A 28 -8.53 -3.54 2.60
N ILE A 29 -8.12 -4.75 2.93
CA ILE A 29 -8.90 -5.98 2.73
C ILE A 29 -9.85 -6.17 3.90
N GLN A 30 -9.33 -5.95 5.12
CA GLN A 30 -10.07 -5.98 6.38
C GLN A 30 -10.87 -7.29 6.55
N TYR A 31 -10.23 -8.43 6.26
CA TYR A 31 -10.89 -9.73 6.36
C TYR A 31 -11.32 -10.05 7.79
N GLY A 32 -12.61 -10.38 7.95
CA GLY A 32 -13.30 -10.45 9.23
C GLY A 32 -14.46 -9.46 9.33
N ALA A 33 -14.37 -8.34 8.60
CA ALA A 33 -15.47 -7.40 8.45
C ALA A 33 -16.56 -7.97 7.53
N PRO A 34 -17.85 -7.65 7.77
CA PRO A 34 -18.90 -7.94 6.81
C PRO A 34 -18.67 -7.18 5.49
N GLY A 35 -18.79 -7.88 4.35
CA GLY A 35 -18.75 -7.26 3.02
C GLY A 35 -17.41 -7.37 2.30
N VAL A 36 -16.41 -8.07 2.85
CA VAL A 36 -15.16 -8.36 2.14
C VAL A 36 -15.42 -9.21 0.89
N ASP A 37 -14.83 -8.82 -0.23
CA ASP A 37 -14.94 -9.49 -1.53
C ASP A 37 -13.64 -10.22 -1.88
N LEU A 38 -13.41 -11.36 -1.22
CA LEU A 38 -12.21 -12.19 -1.46
C LEU A 38 -12.12 -12.70 -2.90
N ASP A 39 -13.26 -12.98 -3.55
CA ASP A 39 -13.26 -13.44 -4.94
C ASP A 39 -12.72 -12.34 -5.87
N LYS A 40 -13.08 -11.08 -5.63
CA LYS A 40 -12.53 -9.95 -6.37
C LYS A 40 -11.05 -9.74 -6.09
N LEU A 41 -10.62 -9.87 -4.83
CA LEU A 41 -9.20 -9.84 -4.48
C LEU A 41 -8.43 -10.92 -5.24
N LYS A 42 -8.92 -12.16 -5.21
CA LYS A 42 -8.29 -13.30 -5.91
C LYS A 42 -8.14 -13.05 -7.40
N ARG A 43 -9.22 -12.63 -8.08
CA ARG A 43 -9.15 -12.27 -9.51
C ARG A 43 -8.16 -11.13 -9.79
N HIS A 44 -8.03 -10.18 -8.87
CA HIS A 44 -7.09 -9.07 -9.00
C HIS A 44 -5.62 -9.54 -8.88
N MET A 45 -5.34 -10.42 -7.91
CA MET A 45 -4.01 -11.03 -7.74
C MET A 45 -3.63 -11.92 -8.94
N GLU A 46 -4.55 -12.78 -9.37
CA GLU A 46 -4.37 -13.66 -10.54
C GLU A 46 -4.09 -12.84 -11.81
N TRP A 47 -4.81 -11.74 -12.00
CA TRP A 47 -4.57 -10.83 -13.12
C TRP A 47 -3.19 -10.19 -13.03
N GLY A 48 -2.81 -9.66 -11.86
CA GLY A 48 -1.50 -9.05 -11.63
C GLY A 48 -0.34 -10.00 -11.90
N MET A 49 -0.44 -11.23 -11.39
CA MET A 49 0.54 -12.29 -11.66
C MET A 49 0.64 -12.61 -13.15
N LYS A 50 -0.49 -12.72 -13.86
CA LYS A 50 -0.50 -12.94 -15.31
C LYS A 50 0.18 -11.81 -16.09
N GLN A 51 0.08 -10.56 -15.60
CA GLN A 51 0.78 -9.42 -16.20
C GLN A 51 2.24 -9.29 -15.75
N GLY A 52 2.71 -10.14 -14.83
CA GLY A 52 4.02 -10.01 -14.23
C GLY A 52 4.14 -8.69 -13.47
N ALA A 53 3.13 -8.32 -12.69
CA ALA A 53 3.18 -7.18 -11.78
C ALA A 53 3.95 -7.48 -10.50
N TYR A 54 4.53 -6.45 -9.89
CA TYR A 54 4.99 -6.46 -8.52
C TYR A 54 3.90 -5.90 -7.60
N PHE A 55 3.91 -6.35 -6.34
CA PHE A 55 2.96 -5.92 -5.33
C PHE A 55 3.65 -5.10 -4.25
N VAL A 56 2.95 -4.13 -3.70
CA VAL A 56 3.38 -3.47 -2.47
C VAL A 56 2.24 -3.55 -1.47
N GLY A 57 2.53 -4.10 -0.31
CA GLY A 57 1.56 -4.26 0.76
C GLY A 57 1.28 -2.94 1.45
N MET A 58 0.01 -2.59 1.56
CA MET A 58 -0.48 -1.30 2.04
C MET A 58 -1.15 -1.39 3.42
N GLY A 59 -1.12 -2.54 4.09
CA GLY A 59 -1.69 -2.76 5.42
C GLY A 59 -3.17 -3.14 5.40
N ASP A 60 -3.73 -3.42 6.59
CA ASP A 60 -5.15 -3.76 6.80
C ASP A 60 -5.63 -5.03 6.09
N TYR A 61 -4.92 -6.13 6.30
CA TYR A 61 -5.27 -7.44 5.71
C TYR A 61 -6.41 -8.11 6.46
N VAL A 62 -6.39 -8.06 7.79
CA VAL A 62 -7.42 -8.60 8.69
C VAL A 62 -8.15 -7.46 9.39
N ASP A 63 -9.37 -7.71 9.88
CA ASP A 63 -10.15 -6.79 10.71
C ASP A 63 -10.28 -7.35 12.12
N MET A 64 -9.28 -7.09 12.96
CA MET A 64 -9.29 -7.55 14.36
C MET A 64 -9.60 -6.40 15.32
N ALA A 65 -8.68 -5.45 15.46
CA ALA A 65 -8.87 -4.33 16.36
C ALA A 65 -8.25 -3.07 15.77
N SER A 66 -9.08 -2.05 15.60
CA SER A 66 -8.59 -0.68 15.35
C SER A 66 -7.79 -0.17 16.57
N PRO A 67 -7.01 0.92 16.44
CA PRO A 67 -6.23 1.44 17.56
C PRO A 67 -7.07 1.75 18.81
N SER A 68 -8.30 2.23 18.64
CA SER A 68 -9.23 2.46 19.76
C SER A 68 -9.70 1.16 20.41
N ASN A 69 -9.95 0.12 19.60
CA ASN A 69 -10.36 -1.19 20.11
C ASN A 69 -9.21 -1.90 20.82
N ARG A 70 -7.98 -1.85 20.27
CA ARG A 70 -6.78 -2.39 20.93
C ARG A 70 -6.58 -1.76 22.30
N ARG A 71 -6.71 -0.43 22.38
CA ARG A 71 -6.62 0.29 23.66
C ARG A 71 -7.71 -0.12 24.65
N ALA A 72 -8.94 -0.32 24.18
CA ALA A 72 -10.03 -0.78 25.03
C ALA A 72 -9.82 -2.21 25.54
N ILE A 73 -9.29 -3.11 24.69
CA ILE A 73 -8.94 -4.49 25.05
C ILE A 73 -7.85 -4.51 26.12
N GLN A 74 -6.79 -3.70 25.94
CA GLN A 74 -5.71 -3.56 26.93
C GLN A 74 -6.22 -3.04 28.28
N ILE A 75 -7.11 -2.04 28.28
CA ILE A 75 -7.70 -1.49 29.51
C ILE A 75 -8.64 -2.49 30.20
N ALA A 76 -9.37 -3.29 29.42
CA ALA A 76 -10.33 -4.25 29.96
C ALA A 76 -9.66 -5.41 30.74
N GLY A 77 -8.34 -5.63 30.55
CA GLY A 77 -7.59 -6.64 31.29
C GLY A 77 -8.14 -8.05 31.10
N PHE A 78 -8.47 -8.42 29.86
CA PHE A 78 -8.98 -9.74 29.55
C PHE A 78 -8.03 -10.85 30.02
N TYR A 79 -8.60 -11.98 30.47
CA TYR A 79 -7.84 -13.17 30.84
C TYR A 79 -7.10 -13.76 29.63
N ASP A 80 -5.95 -14.40 29.86
CA ASP A 80 -5.08 -15.02 28.84
C ASP A 80 -5.87 -15.86 27.83
N SER A 81 -6.78 -16.73 28.28
CA SER A 81 -7.64 -17.54 27.41
C SER A 81 -8.49 -16.76 26.38
N THR A 82 -8.85 -15.50 26.68
CA THR A 82 -9.58 -14.64 25.73
C THR A 82 -8.64 -14.03 24.71
N LEU A 83 -7.42 -13.66 25.12
CA LEU A 83 -6.37 -13.18 24.22
C LEU A 83 -5.93 -14.30 23.26
N ASP A 84 -5.78 -15.52 23.77
CA ASP A 84 -5.48 -16.71 22.97
C ASP A 84 -6.55 -16.95 21.90
N ALA A 85 -7.83 -16.94 22.29
CA ALA A 85 -8.94 -17.12 21.36
C ALA A 85 -8.98 -16.02 20.28
N LEU A 86 -8.66 -14.77 20.63
CA LEU A 86 -8.57 -13.68 19.66
C LEU A 86 -7.37 -13.87 18.71
N GLY A 87 -6.24 -14.33 19.23
CA GLY A 87 -5.06 -14.68 18.44
C GLY A 87 -5.35 -15.81 17.45
N GLU A 88 -6.06 -16.85 17.87
CA GLU A 88 -6.49 -17.94 16.99
C GLU A 88 -7.39 -17.44 15.86
N ILE A 89 -8.36 -16.56 16.16
CA ILE A 89 -9.22 -15.94 15.14
C ILE A 89 -8.39 -15.08 14.18
N ALA A 90 -7.46 -14.27 14.70
CA ALA A 90 -6.57 -13.45 13.88
C ALA A 90 -5.77 -14.31 12.90
N MET A 91 -5.22 -15.44 13.37
CA MET A 91 -4.49 -16.39 12.53
C MET A 91 -5.38 -17.05 11.49
N GLN A 92 -6.60 -17.46 11.84
CA GLN A 92 -7.55 -17.99 10.86
C GLN A 92 -7.91 -16.97 9.79
N HIS A 93 -8.10 -15.70 10.16
CA HIS A 93 -8.34 -14.62 9.20
C HIS A 93 -7.12 -14.40 8.30
N LEU A 94 -5.93 -14.41 8.88
CA LEU A 94 -4.68 -14.26 8.16
C LEU A 94 -4.44 -15.40 7.18
N ASP A 95 -4.72 -16.64 7.57
CA ASP A 95 -4.62 -17.83 6.71
C ASP A 95 -5.52 -17.68 5.48
N ARG A 96 -6.75 -17.17 5.65
CA ARG A 96 -7.68 -16.96 4.53
C ARG A 96 -7.20 -15.89 3.56
N VAL A 97 -6.58 -14.83 4.06
CA VAL A 97 -5.99 -13.80 3.19
C VAL A 97 -4.74 -14.34 2.49
N HIS A 98 -3.87 -15.01 3.24
CA HIS A 98 -2.64 -15.62 2.71
C HIS A 98 -2.96 -16.67 1.62
N ASP A 99 -4.02 -17.45 1.77
CA ASP A 99 -4.48 -18.40 0.74
C ASP A 99 -4.74 -17.74 -0.62
N VAL A 100 -5.19 -16.47 -0.63
CA VAL A 100 -5.39 -15.69 -1.86
C VAL A 100 -4.07 -15.21 -2.46
N PHE A 101 -3.02 -15.09 -1.64
CA PHE A 101 -1.70 -14.60 -2.04
C PHE A 101 -0.70 -15.71 -2.36
N LYS A 102 -1.03 -16.99 -2.12
CA LYS A 102 -0.16 -18.12 -2.43
C LYS A 102 0.34 -18.08 -3.88
N GLY A 103 1.64 -18.26 -4.06
CA GLY A 103 2.29 -18.24 -5.37
C GLY A 103 2.67 -16.84 -5.87
N THR A 104 2.68 -15.83 -4.99
CA THR A 104 3.09 -14.45 -5.30
C THR A 104 4.32 -13.99 -4.53
N GLU A 105 4.95 -14.88 -3.76
CA GLU A 105 5.98 -14.59 -2.75
C GLU A 105 7.20 -13.84 -3.33
N ASP A 106 7.58 -14.12 -4.58
CA ASP A 106 8.72 -13.47 -5.27
C ASP A 106 8.38 -12.09 -5.88
N ARG A 107 7.13 -11.64 -5.77
CA ARG A 107 6.63 -10.42 -6.42
C ARG A 107 6.37 -9.27 -5.46
N TRP A 108 6.50 -9.47 -4.15
CA TRP A 108 6.27 -8.42 -3.17
C TRP A 108 7.50 -7.53 -2.98
N LEU A 109 7.29 -6.22 -3.00
CA LEU A 109 8.30 -5.19 -2.74
C LEU A 109 8.45 -4.89 -1.24
N GLY A 110 7.60 -5.51 -0.42
CA GLY A 110 7.47 -5.26 1.01
C GLY A 110 6.03 -5.00 1.43
N ILE A 111 5.79 -5.08 2.73
CA ILE A 111 4.49 -4.85 3.37
C ILE A 111 4.63 -3.76 4.43
N ILE A 112 3.82 -2.71 4.34
CA ILE A 112 3.67 -1.75 5.45
C ILE A 112 2.57 -2.19 6.41
N GLU A 113 2.69 -1.71 7.64
CA GLU A 113 1.72 -1.88 8.72
C GLU A 113 0.41 -1.16 8.43
N GLY A 114 -0.72 -1.84 8.65
CA GLY A 114 -2.04 -1.24 8.72
C GLY A 114 -2.36 -0.64 10.08
N HIS A 115 -3.63 -0.35 10.33
CA HIS A 115 -4.14 -0.01 11.65
C HIS A 115 -5.17 -1.02 12.20
N HIS A 116 -5.62 -2.00 11.40
CA HIS A 116 -6.52 -3.10 11.80
C HIS A 116 -5.81 -4.45 12.09
N TYR A 117 -4.50 -4.44 12.36
CA TYR A 117 -3.75 -5.64 12.72
C TYR A 117 -4.04 -6.17 14.13
N PHE A 118 -3.65 -7.42 14.37
CA PHE A 118 -3.54 -8.03 15.70
C PHE A 118 -2.07 -8.08 16.13
N GLU A 119 -1.80 -7.82 17.41
CA GLU A 119 -0.47 -7.90 18.01
C GLU A 119 -0.46 -9.12 18.95
N PHE A 120 0.49 -10.02 18.74
CA PHE A 120 0.67 -11.24 19.51
C PHE A 120 1.62 -11.00 20.69
N GLU A 121 1.60 -11.88 21.68
CA GLU A 121 2.39 -11.72 22.91
C GLU A 121 3.91 -11.65 22.67
N ASP A 122 4.39 -12.28 21.60
CA ASP A 122 5.81 -12.26 21.21
C ASP A 122 6.24 -10.96 20.50
N GLY A 123 5.31 -10.01 20.35
CA GLY A 123 5.53 -8.72 19.69
C GLY A 123 5.41 -8.78 18.17
N THR A 124 5.13 -9.94 17.59
CA THR A 124 4.77 -10.02 16.17
C THR A 124 3.37 -9.46 15.95
N THR A 125 3.09 -9.02 14.72
CA THR A 125 1.75 -8.63 14.30
C THR A 125 1.26 -9.52 13.17
N SER A 126 -0.04 -9.51 12.91
CA SER A 126 -0.60 -10.18 11.72
C SER A 126 0.10 -9.72 10.43
N ASP A 127 0.54 -8.47 10.37
CA ASP A 127 1.20 -7.91 9.19
C ASP A 127 2.66 -8.40 9.08
N THR A 128 3.40 -8.52 10.20
CA THR A 128 4.76 -9.08 10.19
C THR A 128 4.74 -10.57 9.86
N ILE A 129 3.76 -11.32 10.38
CA ILE A 129 3.58 -12.75 10.06
C ILE A 129 3.24 -12.92 8.57
N LEU A 130 2.40 -12.05 8.01
CA LEU A 130 2.09 -12.11 6.58
C LEU A 130 3.32 -11.81 5.71
N ALA A 131 4.13 -10.83 6.12
CA ALA A 131 5.37 -10.50 5.42
C ALA A 131 6.35 -11.69 5.42
N ASP A 132 6.51 -12.36 6.56
CA ASP A 132 7.33 -13.57 6.69
C ASP A 132 6.83 -14.70 5.77
N ARG A 133 5.53 -14.99 5.79
CA ARG A 133 4.90 -16.02 4.94
C ARG A 133 5.03 -15.73 3.45
N LEU A 134 5.01 -14.45 3.07
CA LEU A 134 5.23 -14.02 1.70
C LEU A 134 6.70 -13.83 1.35
N CYS A 135 7.63 -14.16 2.26
CA CYS A 135 9.08 -14.04 2.09
C CYS A 135 9.51 -12.64 1.65
N THR A 136 8.85 -11.60 2.18
CA THR A 136 9.03 -10.21 1.79
C THR A 136 9.36 -9.35 3.02
N PRO A 137 10.11 -8.24 2.87
CA PRO A 137 10.40 -7.37 4.01
C PRO A 137 9.13 -6.73 4.59
N PHE A 138 9.05 -6.68 5.92
CA PHE A 138 8.15 -5.76 6.62
C PHE A 138 8.78 -4.36 6.63
N LEU A 139 8.03 -3.37 6.17
CA LEU A 139 8.50 -2.01 5.92
C LEU A 139 8.13 -1.02 7.03
N GLY A 140 7.46 -1.49 8.10
CA GLY A 140 6.94 -0.66 9.18
C GLY A 140 5.77 0.23 8.72
N THR A 141 5.53 1.35 9.43
CA THR A 141 4.38 2.24 9.16
C THR A 141 4.58 3.15 7.94
N CYS A 142 5.83 3.51 7.62
CA CYS A 142 6.18 4.46 6.57
C CYS A 142 7.54 4.09 5.96
N SER A 143 7.62 3.99 4.63
CA SER A 143 8.87 3.61 3.96
C SER A 143 9.05 4.28 2.60
N ILE A 144 10.29 4.26 2.11
CA ILE A 144 10.63 4.59 0.73
C ILE A 144 11.16 3.34 0.06
N VAL A 145 10.40 2.81 -0.91
CA VAL A 145 10.80 1.68 -1.75
C VAL A 145 11.55 2.22 -2.96
N ASN A 146 12.80 1.78 -3.16
CA ASN A 146 13.63 2.23 -4.27
C ASN A 146 13.78 1.13 -5.33
N LEU A 147 13.24 1.37 -6.52
CA LEU A 147 13.38 0.50 -7.69
C LEU A 147 14.50 1.04 -8.58
N LYS A 148 15.50 0.22 -8.87
CA LYS A 148 16.62 0.60 -9.73
C LYS A 148 16.45 -0.05 -11.10
N PHE A 149 16.20 0.74 -12.12
CA PHE A 149 16.17 0.26 -13.50
C PHE A 149 17.58 0.32 -14.09
N ARG A 150 17.97 -0.74 -14.80
CA ARG A 150 19.29 -0.82 -15.42
C ARG A 150 19.20 -1.44 -16.82
N ASP A 151 19.87 -0.79 -17.77
CA ASP A 151 20.10 -1.34 -19.10
C ASP A 151 21.47 -2.05 -19.14
N ASP A 152 21.43 -3.39 -19.12
CA ASP A 152 22.63 -4.23 -19.19
C ASP A 152 23.06 -4.55 -20.63
N MET A 153 22.23 -4.22 -21.63
CA MET A 153 22.46 -4.57 -23.04
C MET A 153 23.27 -3.48 -23.78
N VAL A 154 23.28 -2.25 -23.26
CA VAL A 154 23.94 -1.10 -23.92
C VAL A 154 25.33 -0.80 -23.33
N LYS A 155 26.32 -0.62 -24.22
CA LYS A 155 27.64 -0.06 -23.86
C LYS A 155 27.45 1.37 -23.34
N GLY A 156 27.47 1.54 -22.02
CA GLY A 156 27.18 2.82 -21.37
C GLY A 156 26.31 2.74 -20.12
N ARG A 157 25.72 1.57 -19.81
CA ARG A 157 24.95 1.25 -18.59
C ARG A 157 24.06 2.40 -18.10
N HIS A 158 22.90 2.56 -18.73
CA HIS A 158 21.87 3.47 -18.23
C HIS A 158 21.32 2.97 -16.90
N THR A 159 21.17 3.87 -15.93
CA THR A 159 20.53 3.57 -14.65
C THR A 159 19.64 4.71 -14.22
N ILE A 160 18.42 4.39 -13.80
CA ILE A 160 17.49 5.35 -13.22
C ILE A 160 16.78 4.74 -12.02
N ASN A 161 16.59 5.54 -10.97
CA ASN A 161 15.87 5.13 -9.79
C ASN A 161 14.43 5.65 -9.84
N CYS A 162 13.49 4.84 -9.38
CA CYS A 162 12.12 5.21 -9.07
C CYS A 162 11.89 5.00 -7.57
N GLN A 163 11.61 6.08 -6.84
CA GLN A 163 11.35 6.06 -5.41
C GLN A 163 9.84 6.15 -5.14
N MET A 164 9.34 5.23 -4.33
CA MET A 164 7.95 5.21 -3.89
C MET A 164 7.86 5.44 -2.40
N TRP A 165 7.20 6.52 -1.98
CA TRP A 165 6.80 6.70 -0.60
C TRP A 165 5.49 5.95 -0.35
N VAL A 166 5.51 5.06 0.64
CA VAL A 166 4.37 4.21 1.01
C VAL A 166 4.01 4.43 2.46
N HIS A 167 2.72 4.61 2.72
CA HIS A 167 2.18 4.76 4.06
C HIS A 167 0.73 4.25 4.06
N HIS A 168 0.30 3.55 5.11
CA HIS A 168 -1.07 3.05 5.16
C HIS A 168 -2.06 4.23 5.22
N GLY A 169 -1.86 5.11 6.19
CA GLY A 169 -2.54 6.39 6.25
C GLY A 169 -2.96 6.68 7.67
N GLN A 170 -3.72 7.76 7.84
CA GLN A 170 -4.37 8.08 9.10
C GLN A 170 -5.52 9.03 8.86
N GLY A 171 -6.34 9.22 9.89
CA GLY A 171 -7.33 10.30 9.98
C GLY A 171 -8.63 9.99 9.24
N SER A 172 -9.38 11.02 8.92
CA SER A 172 -10.69 10.90 8.28
C SER A 172 -10.79 11.76 7.02
N GLY A 173 -11.85 11.56 6.25
CA GLY A 173 -12.15 12.38 5.08
C GLY A 173 -13.24 11.75 4.22
N ALA A 174 -14.41 12.39 4.16
CA ALA A 174 -15.53 11.89 3.36
C ALA A 174 -15.37 12.14 1.86
N THR A 175 -14.57 13.15 1.46
CA THR A 175 -14.45 13.56 0.05
C THR A 175 -13.37 12.77 -0.70
N MET A 176 -13.58 12.55 -2.00
CA MET A 176 -12.60 11.88 -2.88
C MET A 176 -11.23 12.57 -2.89
N ALA A 177 -11.20 13.90 -2.71
CA ALA A 177 -9.96 14.69 -2.67
C ALA A 177 -9.18 14.58 -1.35
N ALA A 178 -9.80 14.08 -0.26
CA ALA A 178 -9.16 14.02 1.05
C ALA A 178 -7.80 13.28 1.07
N PRO A 179 -7.67 12.05 0.51
CA PRO A 179 -6.36 11.40 0.43
C PRO A 179 -5.38 12.15 -0.46
N LEU A 180 -5.84 12.70 -1.59
CA LEU A 180 -4.99 13.44 -2.54
C LEU A 180 -4.38 14.70 -1.91
N ASN A 181 -5.18 15.46 -1.17
CA ASN A 181 -4.71 16.65 -0.45
C ASN A 181 -3.63 16.32 0.59
N LYS A 182 -3.65 15.11 1.18
CA LYS A 182 -2.57 14.64 2.06
C LYS A 182 -1.33 14.29 1.25
N LEU A 183 -1.49 13.57 0.16
CA LEU A 183 -0.38 13.18 -0.71
C LEU A 183 0.32 14.40 -1.33
N GLU A 184 -0.39 15.45 -1.72
CA GLU A 184 0.23 16.70 -2.20
C GLU A 184 1.13 17.35 -1.12
N LYS A 185 0.68 17.36 0.14
CA LYS A 185 1.48 17.87 1.26
C LYS A 185 2.72 17.01 1.49
N MET A 186 2.61 15.70 1.34
CA MET A 186 3.76 14.80 1.45
C MET A 186 4.73 14.97 0.27
N MET A 187 4.21 15.13 -0.94
CA MET A 187 5.01 15.40 -2.14
C MET A 187 5.89 16.64 -2.00
N ALA A 188 5.36 17.70 -1.39
CA ALA A 188 6.11 18.93 -1.11
C ALA A 188 7.28 18.70 -0.11
N ARG A 189 7.18 17.69 0.76
CA ARG A 189 8.22 17.36 1.76
C ARG A 189 9.30 16.44 1.22
N PHE A 190 8.99 15.64 0.20
CA PHE A 190 9.90 14.65 -0.39
C PHE A 190 10.18 14.99 -1.87
N PRO A 191 11.12 15.92 -2.14
CA PRO A 191 11.39 16.38 -3.50
C PRO A 191 12.04 15.33 -4.40
N SER A 192 12.63 14.26 -3.87
CA SER A 192 13.26 13.22 -4.70
C SER A 192 12.30 12.11 -5.12
N VAL A 193 11.20 11.90 -4.38
CA VAL A 193 10.27 10.77 -4.55
C VAL A 193 9.38 10.93 -5.79
N ASP A 194 9.14 9.82 -6.48
CA ASP A 194 8.42 9.72 -7.75
C ASP A 194 6.95 9.34 -7.55
N ILE A 195 6.67 8.42 -6.65
CA ILE A 195 5.33 7.84 -6.43
C ILE A 195 4.97 7.98 -4.96
N PHE A 196 3.73 8.36 -4.68
CA PHE A 196 3.19 8.47 -3.33
C PHE A 196 1.92 7.64 -3.22
N LEU A 197 1.94 6.66 -2.32
CA LEU A 197 0.86 5.71 -2.12
C LEU A 197 0.27 5.82 -0.72
N LEU A 198 -1.06 5.79 -0.64
CA LEU A 198 -1.82 5.84 0.61
C LEU A 198 -2.94 4.79 0.61
N GLY A 199 -2.98 3.92 1.62
CA GLY A 199 -4.14 3.06 1.90
C GLY A 199 -5.22 3.79 2.70
N HIS A 200 -5.81 3.11 3.69
CA HIS A 200 -6.67 3.60 4.79
C HIS A 200 -8.04 4.18 4.40
N TYR A 201 -8.10 4.93 3.31
CA TYR A 201 -9.33 5.55 2.82
C TYR A 201 -10.20 4.56 2.02
N SER A 202 -9.66 3.38 1.70
CA SER A 202 -10.25 2.35 0.86
C SER A 202 -10.83 2.89 -0.47
N ARG A 203 -10.18 3.88 -1.09
CA ARG A 203 -10.65 4.54 -2.32
C ARG A 203 -9.64 4.44 -3.43
N LYS A 204 -10.10 4.10 -4.63
CA LYS A 204 -9.29 4.16 -5.84
C LYS A 204 -9.36 5.56 -6.43
N VAL A 205 -8.31 6.33 -6.21
CA VAL A 205 -8.16 7.67 -6.80
C VAL A 205 -6.69 7.97 -6.95
N GLY A 206 -6.30 8.53 -8.08
CA GLY A 206 -4.92 8.94 -8.30
C GLY A 206 -4.79 9.70 -9.60
N TYR A 207 -3.70 10.45 -9.72
CA TYR A 207 -3.39 11.23 -10.92
C TYR A 207 -1.89 11.49 -11.01
N PRO A 208 -1.37 11.67 -12.24
CA PRO A 208 -0.03 12.18 -12.43
C PRO A 208 0.01 13.69 -12.11
N VAL A 209 1.10 14.12 -11.49
CA VAL A 209 1.43 15.53 -11.24
C VAL A 209 2.82 15.80 -11.80
N ASP A 210 2.96 16.85 -12.60
CA ASP A 210 4.25 17.29 -13.09
C ASP A 210 4.81 18.38 -12.16
N ALA A 211 6.02 18.16 -11.63
CA ALA A 211 6.71 19.08 -10.74
C ALA A 211 8.03 19.57 -11.36
N LEU A 212 8.39 20.84 -11.14
CA LEU A 212 9.70 21.35 -11.52
C LEU A 212 10.73 20.95 -10.45
N VAL A 213 11.77 20.24 -10.87
CA VAL A 213 12.88 19.82 -10.00
C VAL A 213 14.17 20.47 -10.50
N PRO A 214 14.93 21.15 -9.62
CA PRO A 214 16.24 21.67 -10.01
C PRO A 214 17.24 20.53 -10.15
N ILE A 215 17.96 20.52 -11.27
CA ILE A 215 19.12 19.67 -11.48
C ILE A 215 20.35 20.56 -11.33
N PHE A 216 21.13 20.28 -10.29
CA PHE A 216 22.40 20.96 -10.04
C PHE A 216 23.54 20.14 -10.65
N GLY A 217 24.42 20.82 -11.37
CA GLY A 217 25.55 20.22 -12.07
C GLY A 217 26.33 21.31 -12.82
N LYS A 218 27.14 20.94 -13.81
CA LYS A 218 27.92 21.91 -14.61
C LYS A 218 27.02 22.93 -15.33
N HIS A 219 25.82 22.50 -15.73
CA HIS A 219 24.80 23.35 -16.36
C HIS A 219 23.49 23.22 -15.57
N PRO A 220 23.28 24.06 -14.54
CA PRO A 220 22.06 24.03 -13.75
C PRO A 220 20.82 24.25 -14.62
N ARG A 221 19.79 23.44 -14.43
CA ARG A 221 18.54 23.52 -15.19
C ARG A 221 17.35 23.09 -14.35
N LEU A 222 16.15 23.53 -14.75
CA LEU A 222 14.90 22.97 -14.23
C LEU A 222 14.44 21.84 -15.17
N LYS A 223 14.01 20.73 -14.58
CA LYS A 223 13.43 19.60 -15.30
C LYS A 223 12.00 19.39 -14.81
N ALA A 224 11.06 19.23 -15.75
CA ALA A 224 9.74 18.71 -15.43
C ALA A 224 9.89 17.23 -15.08
N LYS A 225 9.47 16.87 -13.86
CA LYS A 225 9.50 15.51 -13.34
C LYS A 225 8.07 15.09 -13.03
N ARG A 226 7.59 14.06 -13.72
CA ARG A 226 6.29 13.45 -13.42
C ARG A 226 6.35 12.71 -12.10
N ARG A 227 5.27 12.78 -11.33
CA ARG A 227 5.04 12.04 -10.10
C ARG A 227 3.63 11.45 -10.10
N ILE A 228 3.42 10.39 -9.32
CA ILE A 228 2.09 9.79 -9.14
C ILE A 228 1.66 9.98 -7.69
N LEU A 229 0.45 10.52 -7.49
CA LEU A 229 -0.21 10.55 -6.20
C LEU A 229 -1.42 9.63 -6.27
N ALA A 230 -1.50 8.61 -5.42
CA ALA A 230 -2.63 7.70 -5.45
C ALA A 230 -3.03 7.12 -4.09
N CYS A 231 -4.34 7.01 -3.88
CA CYS A 231 -4.94 6.15 -2.89
C CYS A 231 -5.26 4.79 -3.51
N THR A 232 -4.92 3.72 -2.79
CA THR A 232 -4.70 2.41 -3.38
C THR A 232 -5.95 1.57 -3.58
N GLY A 233 -7.10 1.99 -3.05
CA GLY A 233 -8.34 1.21 -3.08
C GLY A 233 -8.49 0.28 -1.87
N GLY A 234 -9.34 -0.73 -2.02
CA GLY A 234 -9.68 -1.68 -0.95
C GLY A 234 -10.67 -2.73 -1.44
N PHE A 235 -10.89 -3.76 -0.62
CA PHE A 235 -11.69 -4.95 -1.01
C PHE A 235 -12.91 -5.19 -0.12
N MET A 236 -13.25 -4.24 0.76
CA MET A 236 -14.45 -4.27 1.59
C MET A 236 -15.60 -3.43 1.01
N LYS A 237 -16.79 -4.05 0.87
CA LYS A 237 -18.02 -3.39 0.42
C LYS A 237 -18.55 -2.45 1.48
N GLY A 238 -18.73 -1.18 1.11
CA GLY A 238 -19.42 -0.21 1.96
C GLY A 238 -20.91 -0.51 2.15
N TYR A 239 -21.61 -0.92 1.10
CA TYR A 239 -23.06 -1.21 1.14
C TYR A 239 -23.31 -2.64 0.66
N THR A 240 -24.15 -3.38 1.38
CA THR A 240 -24.52 -4.75 1.03
C THR A 240 -26.04 -4.91 1.06
N VAL A 241 -26.62 -5.31 -0.07
CA VAL A 241 -28.06 -5.51 -0.20
C VAL A 241 -28.53 -6.57 0.79
N GLY A 242 -29.59 -6.25 1.54
CA GLY A 242 -30.19 -7.17 2.51
C GLY A 242 -29.39 -7.34 3.81
N SER A 243 -28.43 -6.45 4.10
CA SER A 243 -27.65 -6.50 5.34
C SER A 243 -28.55 -6.47 6.57
N LYS A 244 -28.40 -7.49 7.43
CA LYS A 244 -29.12 -7.64 8.70
C LYS A 244 -28.14 -7.94 9.83
N ARG A 245 -28.38 -7.35 11.00
CA ARG A 245 -27.65 -7.66 12.24
C ARG A 245 -28.66 -7.92 13.35
N LYS A 246 -28.57 -9.07 14.02
CA LYS A 246 -29.56 -9.51 15.04
C LYS A 246 -31.01 -9.46 14.51
N GLY A 247 -31.22 -9.94 13.28
CA GLY A 247 -32.55 -10.05 12.65
C GLY A 247 -33.15 -8.75 12.11
N ARG A 248 -32.58 -7.57 12.44
CA ARG A 248 -33.03 -6.27 11.92
C ARG A 248 -32.18 -5.81 10.73
N ALA A 249 -32.79 -5.07 9.80
CA ALA A 249 -32.07 -4.37 8.75
C ALA A 249 -31.05 -3.42 9.40
N GLN A 250 -29.78 -3.59 9.06
CA GLN A 250 -28.71 -2.78 9.60
C GLN A 250 -27.52 -2.81 8.63
N GLY A 251 -27.12 -1.63 8.17
CA GLY A 251 -25.96 -1.44 7.31
C GLY A 251 -24.62 -1.63 8.01
N SER A 252 -23.55 -1.67 7.22
CA SER A 252 -22.17 -1.64 7.72
C SER A 252 -21.85 -0.32 8.42
N TYR A 253 -20.63 -0.18 8.96
CA TYR A 253 -20.15 1.11 9.46
C TYR A 253 -20.20 2.21 8.39
N VAL A 254 -19.85 1.89 7.14
CA VAL A 254 -19.89 2.83 6.01
C VAL A 254 -21.31 3.36 5.80
N GLU A 255 -22.30 2.48 5.79
CA GLU A 255 -23.70 2.85 5.62
C GLU A 255 -24.23 3.67 6.82
N GLN A 256 -23.91 3.26 8.04
CA GLN A 256 -24.30 3.99 9.26
C GLN A 256 -23.65 5.37 9.36
N GLY A 257 -22.41 5.51 8.87
CA GLY A 257 -21.67 6.77 8.83
C GLY A 257 -21.99 7.66 7.63
N MET A 258 -22.96 7.29 6.78
CA MET A 258 -23.30 7.99 5.54
C MET A 258 -22.08 8.21 4.62
N LEU A 259 -21.13 7.27 4.64
CA LEU A 259 -19.96 7.33 3.77
C LEU A 259 -20.33 6.79 2.38
N PRO A 260 -19.72 7.29 1.29
CA PRO A 260 -20.03 6.80 -0.04
C PRO A 260 -19.65 5.33 -0.22
N PRO A 261 -20.30 4.59 -1.14
CA PRO A 261 -19.88 3.23 -1.49
C PRO A 261 -18.42 3.16 -1.93
N THR A 262 -17.75 2.09 -1.53
CA THR A 262 -16.34 1.83 -1.83
C THR A 262 -16.15 1.35 -3.28
N ASN A 263 -15.25 1.98 -4.02
CA ASN A 263 -14.81 1.48 -5.33
C ASN A 263 -13.86 0.29 -5.12
N LEU A 264 -14.38 -0.93 -5.16
CA LEU A 264 -13.59 -2.14 -4.89
C LEU A 264 -12.47 -2.38 -5.90
N GLY A 265 -11.36 -2.93 -5.40
CA GLY A 265 -10.16 -3.29 -6.15
C GLY A 265 -8.95 -2.45 -5.77
N GLY A 266 -7.80 -2.76 -6.36
CA GLY A 266 -6.59 -1.94 -6.33
C GLY A 266 -6.41 -1.09 -7.58
N ILE A 267 -5.52 -0.10 -7.51
CA ILE A 267 -5.01 0.65 -8.65
C ILE A 267 -3.86 -0.10 -9.33
N LEU A 268 -3.50 0.30 -10.55
CA LEU A 268 -2.27 -0.12 -11.22
C LEU A 268 -1.38 1.09 -11.51
N ILE A 269 -0.10 0.98 -11.19
CA ILE A 269 0.92 1.95 -11.61
C ILE A 269 1.81 1.30 -12.68
N LYS A 270 2.05 2.06 -13.75
CA LYS A 270 2.99 1.71 -14.81
C LYS A 270 4.23 2.59 -14.67
N VAL A 271 5.40 1.98 -14.63
CA VAL A 271 6.69 2.68 -14.57
C VAL A 271 7.57 2.18 -15.70
N ARG A 272 7.94 3.08 -16.62
CA ARG A 272 8.77 2.75 -17.78
C ARG A 272 10.01 3.64 -17.80
N PRO A 273 11.22 3.09 -17.70
CA PRO A 273 12.43 3.86 -17.95
C PRO A 273 12.54 4.13 -19.44
N VAL A 274 12.89 5.36 -19.81
CA VAL A 274 13.03 5.81 -21.19
C VAL A 274 14.36 6.52 -21.33
N HIS A 275 15.16 6.08 -22.30
CA HIS A 275 16.36 6.77 -22.73
C HIS A 275 16.04 7.58 -23.99
N THR A 276 16.36 8.87 -23.98
CA THR A 276 16.37 9.72 -25.17
C THR A 276 17.79 10.21 -25.45
N GLN A 277 18.01 10.86 -26.59
CA GLN A 277 19.31 11.48 -26.90
C GLN A 277 19.77 12.46 -25.81
N ASP A 278 18.83 13.08 -25.09
CA ASP A 278 19.10 14.14 -24.12
C ASP A 278 19.10 13.66 -22.67
N GLU A 279 18.37 12.59 -22.34
CA GLU A 279 18.23 12.16 -20.94
C GLU A 279 17.63 10.76 -20.74
N ASP A 280 17.93 10.21 -19.55
CA ASP A 280 17.14 9.16 -18.92
C ASP A 280 15.98 9.77 -18.12
N ARG A 281 14.79 9.20 -18.27
CA ARG A 281 13.58 9.61 -17.52
C ARG A 281 12.65 8.44 -17.24
N LEU A 282 11.73 8.64 -16.30
CA LEU A 282 10.63 7.73 -16.04
C LEU A 282 9.38 8.26 -16.74
N ASP A 283 8.76 7.43 -17.57
CA ASP A 283 7.38 7.61 -17.99
C ASP A 283 6.47 6.82 -17.05
N MET A 284 5.50 7.49 -16.44
CA MET A 284 4.67 6.91 -15.38
C MET A 284 3.21 7.25 -15.59
N ASN A 285 2.34 6.28 -15.30
CA ASN A 285 0.89 6.44 -15.32
C ASN A 285 0.21 5.64 -14.20
N VAL A 286 -1.03 6.03 -13.87
CA VAL A 286 -1.90 5.33 -12.93
C VAL A 286 -3.24 4.99 -13.57
N GLU A 287 -3.72 3.77 -13.35
CA GLU A 287 -5.01 3.26 -13.80
C GLU A 287 -5.87 2.86 -12.59
N LEU A 288 -7.16 3.20 -12.62
CA LEU A 288 -8.12 3.03 -11.52
C LEU A 288 -9.10 1.88 -11.76
#